data_AF-K4LFD8-F1
#
_entry.id   AF-K4LFD8-F1
#
_cell.length_a   1.000
_cell.length_b   1.000
_cell.length_c   1.000
_cell.angle_alpha   90.00
_cell.angle_beta   90.00
_cell.angle_gamma   90.00
#
_symmetry.space_group_name_H-M   'P 1'
#
loop_
_entity.id
_entity.type
_entity.pdbx_description
1 polymer ?
#
loop_
_entity_poly.entity_id
_entity_poly.type
_entity_poly.pdbx_seq_one_letter_code
_entity_poly.pdbx_strand_id
1 'polypeptide(L)'
;MDFEREKITLRDDIPFAHKIALRDMKEQEPILKYGEIIGVCKSDIKKGQWVHVQNVGCTAKDIYTYRYNENSVKRGFSDKTFMGYERNSGEAGIRNYIASDYPHGFLCKWSG
;
A
#
# COMPACT_ATOMS: atom_id res chain seq x y z
N MET A 1 -16.95 14.35 -4.71
CA MET A 1 -17.34 13.21 -5.56
C MET A 1 -18.51 12.56 -4.85
N ASP A 2 -19.72 12.85 -5.30
CA ASP A 2 -20.92 12.22 -4.77
C ASP A 2 -20.95 10.78 -5.30
N PHE A 3 -20.85 9.82 -4.38
CA PHE A 3 -21.06 8.41 -4.73
C PHE A 3 -22.56 8.16 -4.76
N GLU A 4 -23.14 8.24 -5.96
CA GLU A 4 -24.48 7.72 -6.22
C GLU A 4 -24.54 6.25 -5.79
N ARG A 5 -25.57 5.89 -5.00
CA ARG A 5 -25.77 4.49 -4.61
C ARG A 5 -26.30 3.72 -5.81
N GLU A 6 -25.39 3.07 -6.50
CA GLU A 6 -25.74 2.22 -7.63
C GLU A 6 -25.88 0.74 -7.21
N LYS A 7 -26.93 0.07 -7.69
CA LYS A 7 -27.08 -1.38 -7.58
C LYS A 7 -26.32 -2.06 -8.72
N ILE A 8 -25.49 -3.04 -8.39
CA ILE A 8 -24.74 -3.84 -9.37
C ILE A 8 -25.15 -5.31 -9.23
N THR A 9 -25.59 -5.92 -10.33
CA THR A 9 -25.84 -7.35 -10.40
C THR A 9 -24.53 -8.09 -10.66
N LEU A 10 -24.20 -9.06 -9.80
CA LEU A 10 -23.02 -9.90 -9.99
C LEU A 10 -23.22 -10.88 -11.14
N ARG A 11 -22.15 -11.13 -11.90
CA ARG A 11 -22.14 -12.08 -13.02
C ARG A 11 -21.50 -13.42 -12.68
N ASP A 12 -20.71 -13.45 -11.62
CA ASP A 12 -19.95 -14.61 -11.16
C ASP A 12 -20.18 -14.81 -9.66
N ASP A 13 -19.82 -16.00 -9.17
CA ASP A 13 -19.61 -16.22 -7.74
C ASP A 13 -18.27 -15.60 -7.33
N ILE A 14 -18.32 -14.64 -6.42
CA ILE A 14 -17.15 -13.81 -6.07
C ILE A 14 -16.79 -14.07 -4.61
N PRO A 15 -15.62 -14.67 -4.34
CA PRO A 15 -15.20 -14.91 -2.96
C PRO A 15 -15.03 -13.60 -2.20
N PHE A 16 -15.15 -13.67 -0.87
CA PHE A 16 -14.97 -12.51 -0.01
C PHE A 16 -13.65 -11.78 -0.28
N ALA A 17 -13.67 -10.45 -0.15
CA ALA A 17 -12.53 -9.54 -0.37
C ALA A 17 -11.96 -9.48 -1.81
N HIS A 18 -12.67 -10.01 -2.81
CA HIS A 18 -12.28 -9.89 -4.22
C HIS A 18 -12.88 -8.65 -4.90
N LYS A 19 -12.29 -8.28 -6.05
CA LYS A 19 -12.68 -7.08 -6.81
C LYS A 19 -13.78 -7.42 -7.80
N ILE A 20 -14.70 -6.48 -7.99
CA ILE A 20 -15.74 -6.54 -9.03
C ILE A 20 -15.61 -5.33 -9.96
N ALA A 21 -16.00 -5.49 -11.22
CA ALA A 21 -16.03 -4.38 -12.15
C ALA A 21 -17.23 -3.45 -11.89
N LEU A 22 -16.98 -2.16 -11.67
CA LEU A 22 -18.05 -1.16 -11.46
C LEU A 22 -18.65 -0.64 -12.77
N ARG A 23 -18.00 -0.92 -13.90
CA ARG A 23 -18.42 -0.57 -15.26
C ARG A 23 -17.86 -1.58 -16.26
N ASP A 24 -18.38 -1.54 -17.47
CA ASP A 24 -17.76 -2.25 -18.58
C ASP A 24 -16.36 -1.68 -18.87
N MET A 25 -15.41 -2.57 -19.10
CA MET A 25 -14.04 -2.25 -19.51
C MET A 25 -13.68 -3.09 -20.73
N LYS A 26 -13.00 -2.49 -21.69
CA LYS A 26 -12.52 -3.16 -22.92
C LYS A 26 -11.16 -3.79 -22.72
N GLU A 27 -10.82 -4.77 -23.56
CA GLU A 27 -9.45 -5.27 -23.63
C GLU A 27 -8.43 -4.11 -23.74
N GLN A 28 -7.28 -4.26 -23.08
CA GLN A 28 -6.20 -3.27 -22.95
C GLN A 28 -6.58 -2.00 -22.18
N GLU A 29 -7.80 -1.86 -21.70
CA GLU A 29 -8.20 -0.71 -20.90
C GLU A 29 -7.56 -0.75 -19.49
N PRO A 30 -7.07 0.39 -18.96
CA PRO A 30 -6.47 0.44 -17.62
C PRO A 30 -7.49 0.18 -16.51
N ILE A 31 -7.07 -0.62 -15.53
CA ILE A 31 -7.86 -0.93 -14.33
C ILE A 31 -7.41 -0.02 -13.20
N LEU A 32 -8.33 0.80 -12.70
CA LEU A 32 -8.06 1.76 -11.63
C LEU A 32 -8.50 1.21 -10.27
N LYS A 33 -7.63 1.33 -9.27
CA LYS A 33 -7.94 1.07 -7.86
C LYS A 33 -7.18 2.06 -6.99
N TYR A 34 -7.89 2.69 -6.05
CA TYR A 34 -7.31 3.72 -5.15
C TYR A 34 -6.69 4.92 -5.89
N GLY A 35 -7.22 5.26 -7.07
CA GLY A 35 -6.70 6.35 -7.90
C GLY A 35 -5.51 5.97 -8.77
N GLU A 36 -5.00 4.74 -8.66
CA GLU A 36 -3.82 4.28 -9.39
C GLU A 36 -4.16 3.16 -10.37
N ILE A 37 -3.40 3.08 -11.46
CA ILE A 37 -3.52 1.98 -12.44
C ILE A 37 -2.82 0.74 -11.86
N ILE A 38 -3.59 -0.33 -11.69
CA ILE A 38 -3.09 -1.61 -11.14
C ILE A 38 -2.81 -2.66 -12.22
N GLY A 39 -3.11 -2.36 -13.48
CA GLY A 39 -2.95 -3.25 -14.63
C GLY A 39 -3.87 -2.88 -15.79
N VAL A 40 -3.96 -3.76 -16.78
CA VAL A 40 -4.87 -3.63 -17.94
C VAL A 40 -5.77 -4.85 -18.06
N CYS A 41 -6.93 -4.70 -18.71
CA CYS A 41 -7.83 -5.82 -18.97
C CYS A 41 -7.22 -6.74 -20.04
N LYS A 42 -7.12 -8.05 -19.77
CA LYS A 42 -6.68 -9.07 -20.75
C LYS A 42 -7.74 -9.41 -21.80
N SER A 43 -8.98 -9.05 -21.52
CA SER A 43 -10.16 -9.23 -22.37
C SER A 43 -11.20 -8.21 -21.96
N ASP A 44 -12.31 -8.10 -22.69
CA ASP A 44 -13.48 -7.36 -22.19
C ASP A 44 -13.91 -7.89 -20.81
N ILE A 45 -14.19 -6.96 -19.88
CA ILE A 45 -14.71 -7.24 -18.54
C ILE A 45 -16.03 -6.49 -18.39
N LYS A 46 -17.12 -7.21 -18.09
CA LYS A 46 -18.44 -6.60 -17.90
C LYS A 46 -18.64 -6.11 -16.49
N LYS A 47 -19.48 -5.07 -16.33
CA LYS A 47 -19.95 -4.64 -15.02
C LYS A 47 -20.51 -5.81 -14.21
N GLY A 48 -20.11 -5.91 -12.94
CA GLY A 48 -20.49 -6.98 -12.02
C GLY A 48 -19.67 -8.27 -12.16
N GLN A 49 -18.72 -8.34 -13.10
CA GLN A 49 -17.84 -9.49 -13.27
C GLN A 49 -16.67 -9.45 -12.27
N TRP A 50 -16.15 -10.63 -11.93
CA TRP A 50 -14.99 -10.81 -11.06
C TRP A 50 -13.70 -10.29 -11.72
N VAL A 51 -12.97 -9.42 -11.04
CA VAL A 51 -11.67 -8.88 -11.50
C VAL A 51 -10.52 -9.54 -10.74
N HIS A 52 -9.79 -10.43 -11.41
CA HIS A 52 -8.74 -11.26 -10.82
C HIS A 52 -7.60 -11.57 -11.82
N VAL A 53 -6.56 -12.29 -11.41
CA VAL A 53 -5.33 -12.49 -12.21
C VAL A 53 -5.58 -13.12 -13.59
N GLN A 54 -6.70 -13.82 -13.78
CA GLN A 54 -7.09 -14.41 -15.07
C GLN A 54 -7.42 -13.33 -16.11
N ASN A 55 -8.08 -12.23 -15.71
CA ASN A 55 -8.50 -11.16 -16.61
C ASN A 55 -7.75 -9.82 -16.39
N VAL A 56 -6.85 -9.77 -15.42
CA VAL A 56 -5.92 -8.66 -15.20
C VAL A 56 -4.53 -9.00 -15.76
N GLY A 57 -4.01 -8.13 -16.61
CA GLY A 57 -2.65 -8.17 -17.15
C GLY A 57 -1.71 -7.25 -16.39
N CYS A 58 -0.46 -7.70 -16.20
CA CYS A 58 0.63 -6.85 -15.77
C CYS A 58 1.09 -6.00 -16.96
N THR A 59 1.09 -4.68 -16.79
CA THR A 59 1.67 -3.78 -17.79
C THR A 59 3.18 -3.78 -17.61
N ALA A 60 3.92 -4.37 -18.55
CA ALA A 60 5.39 -4.41 -18.51
C ALA A 60 6.06 -3.11 -19.02
N LYS A 61 5.29 -2.12 -19.50
CA LYS A 61 5.83 -0.92 -20.14
C LYS A 61 5.05 0.34 -19.75
N ASP A 62 5.81 1.34 -19.28
CA ASP A 62 5.58 2.78 -19.41
C ASP A 62 4.39 3.46 -18.69
N ILE A 63 3.53 2.74 -17.94
CA ILE A 63 2.39 3.39 -17.26
C ILE A 63 2.68 3.78 -15.79
N TYR A 64 3.70 3.20 -15.15
CA TYR A 64 4.02 3.53 -13.75
C TYR A 64 4.97 4.75 -13.68
N THR A 65 4.41 5.95 -13.77
CA THR A 65 5.15 7.19 -13.46
C THR A 65 5.01 7.48 -11.96
N TYR A 66 6.05 7.21 -11.19
CA TYR A 66 6.07 7.63 -9.79
C TYR A 66 6.20 9.16 -9.73
N ARG A 67 5.12 9.84 -9.35
CA ARG A 67 5.14 11.28 -9.09
C ARG A 67 5.11 11.49 -7.58
N TYR A 68 6.27 11.75 -6.99
CA TYR A 68 6.37 12.14 -5.59
C TYR A 68 5.52 13.39 -5.35
N ASN A 69 4.53 13.30 -4.47
CA ASN A 69 3.76 14.45 -4.04
C ASN A 69 4.41 15.02 -2.77
N GLU A 70 5.09 16.16 -2.89
CA GLU A 70 5.71 16.88 -1.78
C GLU A 70 4.72 17.25 -0.66
N ASN A 71 3.42 17.37 -0.97
CA ASN A 71 2.36 17.65 0.01
C ASN A 71 1.87 16.41 0.77
N SER A 72 2.38 15.21 0.47
CA SER A 72 1.97 13.96 1.15
C SER A 72 2.50 13.85 2.59
N VAL A 73 3.53 14.63 2.94
CA VAL A 73 4.09 14.67 4.29
C VAL A 73 3.87 16.06 4.87
N LYS A 74 2.73 16.27 5.54
CA LYS A 74 2.62 17.41 6.44
C LYS A 74 3.47 17.11 7.66
N ARG A 75 4.61 17.80 7.80
CA ARG A 75 5.36 17.82 9.05
C ARG A 75 4.44 18.39 10.14
N GLY A 76 3.88 17.50 10.95
CA GLY A 76 3.16 17.89 12.14
C GLY A 76 4.17 18.16 13.26
N PHE A 77 3.99 19.27 13.97
CA PHE A 77 4.55 19.42 15.30
C PHE A 77 3.57 18.80 16.29
N SER A 78 4.08 18.09 17.29
CA SER A 78 3.26 17.55 18.37
C SER A 78 3.88 17.95 19.69
N ASP A 79 3.05 18.46 20.60
CA ASP A 79 3.45 18.72 21.98
C ASP A 79 3.45 17.44 22.84
N LYS A 80 3.19 16.28 22.22
CA LYS A 80 3.23 14.99 22.90
C LYS A 80 4.67 14.60 23.18
N THR A 81 4.95 14.35 24.45
CA THR A 81 6.22 13.81 24.92
C THR A 81 6.11 12.31 25.17
N PHE A 82 7.25 11.64 25.30
CA PHE A 82 7.34 10.26 25.77
C PHE A 82 8.53 10.13 26.72
N MET A 83 8.47 9.16 27.63
CA MET A 83 9.57 8.86 28.55
C MET A 83 10.67 8.10 27.80
N GLY A 84 11.64 8.83 27.26
CA GLY A 84 12.79 8.27 26.53
C GLY A 84 14.09 8.29 27.33
N TYR A 85 15.10 7.60 26.81
CA TYR A 85 16.46 7.66 27.32
C TYR A 85 17.23 8.78 26.62
N GLU A 86 17.57 9.83 27.35
CA GLU A 86 18.34 10.96 26.82
C GLU A 86 19.77 10.53 26.46
N ARG A 87 20.27 11.00 25.32
CA ARG A 87 21.64 10.79 24.85
C ARG A 87 22.41 12.10 24.90
N ASN A 88 23.74 12.00 25.01
CA ASN A 88 24.64 13.17 24.95
C ASN A 88 24.51 13.99 23.66
N SER A 89 23.95 13.41 22.58
CA SER A 89 23.65 14.12 21.33
C SER A 89 22.38 14.99 21.39
N GLY A 90 21.62 14.94 22.48
CA GLY A 90 20.30 15.58 22.60
C GLY A 90 19.15 14.77 21.98
N GLU A 91 19.43 13.59 21.44
CA GLU A 91 18.39 12.66 20.97
C GLU A 91 17.81 11.83 22.12
N ALA A 92 16.56 11.40 21.98
CA ALA A 92 15.91 10.46 22.90
C ALA A 92 15.75 9.06 22.27
N GLY A 93 16.25 8.03 22.95
CA GLY A 93 16.08 6.63 22.57
C GLY A 93 14.81 6.02 23.15
N ILE A 94 14.13 5.16 22.38
CA ILE A 94 12.97 4.38 22.84
C ILE A 94 13.36 3.08 23.57
N ARG A 95 14.66 2.74 23.59
CA ARG A 95 15.26 1.58 24.27
C ARG A 95 16.68 1.92 24.71
N ASN A 96 17.13 1.32 25.81
CA ASN A 96 18.49 1.45 26.32
C ASN A 96 19.26 0.13 26.07
N TYR A 97 20.14 0.11 25.07
CA TYR A 97 20.94 -1.06 24.71
C TYR A 97 22.37 -0.89 25.21
N ILE A 98 22.90 -1.93 25.86
CA ILE A 98 24.33 -2.04 26.16
C ILE A 98 24.98 -2.75 24.97
N ALA A 99 25.74 -2.02 24.17
CA ALA A 99 26.59 -2.61 23.16
C ALA A 99 27.98 -2.88 23.77
N SER A 100 28.43 -4.14 23.69
CA SER A 100 29.83 -4.48 23.95
C SER A 100 30.46 -4.86 22.62
N ASP A 101 31.51 -4.13 22.24
CA ASP A 101 32.30 -4.48 21.06
C ASP A 101 33.25 -5.61 21.45
N TYR A 102 32.96 -6.83 20.98
CA TYR A 102 33.92 -7.92 20.98
C TYR A 102 34.64 -7.93 19.63
N PRO A 103 35.98 -8.12 19.60
CA PRO A 103 36.76 -8.12 18.35
C PRO A 103 36.36 -9.25 17.36
N HIS A 104 35.45 -10.15 17.74
CA HIS A 104 34.89 -11.19 16.90
C HIS A 104 33.36 -11.24 17.00
N GLY A 105 32.69 -10.26 16.38
CA GLY A 105 31.28 -10.36 15.98
C GLY A 105 30.25 -10.01 17.07
N PHE A 106 29.17 -9.38 16.62
CA PHE A 106 28.03 -8.97 17.44
C PHE A 106 27.27 -10.20 17.96
N LEU A 107 27.53 -10.60 19.20
CA LEU A 107 26.67 -11.50 19.97
C LEU A 107 25.75 -10.64 20.85
N CYS A 108 24.57 -10.29 20.33
CA CYS A 108 23.49 -9.76 21.16
C CYS A 108 22.92 -10.91 21.99
N LYS A 109 23.17 -10.91 23.30
CA LYS A 109 22.59 -11.86 24.25
C LYS A 109 21.62 -11.13 25.17
N TRP A 110 20.39 -11.65 25.26
CA TRP A 110 19.34 -11.16 26.15
C TRP A 110 19.52 -11.79 27.53
N SER A 111 19.57 -10.97 28.58
CA SER A 111 19.34 -11.37 29.97
C SER A 111 18.20 -10.52 30.48
N GLY A 112 17.18 -11.18 31.06
CA GLY A 112 15.86 -10.64 31.36
C GLY A 112 15.79 -9.46 32.31
#